data_AF-A0A531KGV7-F1
#
_entry.id   AF-A0A531KGV7-F1
#
_cell.length_a   1.000
_cell.length_b   1.000
_cell.length_c   1.000
_cell.angle_alpha   90.00
_cell.angle_beta   90.00
_cell.angle_gamma   90.00
#
_symmetry.space_group_name_H-M   'P 1'
#
loop_
_entity.id
_entity.type
_entity.pdbx_description
1 polymer ?
#
loop_
_entity_poly.entity_id
_entity_poly.type
_entity_poly.pdbx_seq_one_letter_code
_entity_poly.pdbx_strand_id
1 'polypeptide(L)'
;FRGRQVADLILERLPATILLVGVAQVIAIVIGVMLGIYAGWRRGGAVDHIATGASLALYSTPAFWLGMILVVIFSTALGWFPGYGAYSPGPITGSLGSLLDYLRHLTLPVTAVALGLIGQYVVVARAAMSDVVTEDYMVTARAKGLTGGQMLMRHAFRNAMLPVVTLITLNLGYV
;
A
#
# COMPACT_ATOMS: atom_id res chain seq x y z
N PHE A 1 -19.39 -4.90 -28.78
CA PHE A 1 -19.72 -3.57 -28.24
C PHE A 1 -20.95 -2.89 -28.87
N ARG A 2 -21.88 -3.63 -29.50
CA ARG A 2 -23.09 -3.06 -30.14
C ARG A 2 -24.30 -3.28 -29.22
N GLY A 3 -24.86 -2.21 -28.63
CA GLY A 3 -26.21 -2.19 -28.04
C GLY A 3 -26.36 -2.19 -26.50
N ARG A 4 -25.28 -2.26 -25.70
CA ARG A 4 -25.38 -2.10 -24.23
C ARG A 4 -25.10 -0.66 -23.82
N GLN A 5 -25.78 -0.14 -22.79
CA GLN A 5 -25.49 1.19 -22.28
C GLN A 5 -24.10 1.19 -21.64
N VAL A 6 -23.33 2.25 -21.87
CA VAL A 6 -21.98 2.38 -21.28
C VAL A 6 -22.05 2.36 -19.76
N ALA A 7 -23.12 2.91 -19.18
CA ALA A 7 -23.39 2.89 -17.74
C ALA A 7 -23.42 1.46 -17.17
N ASP A 8 -24.05 0.51 -17.87
CA ASP A 8 -24.15 -0.88 -17.43
C ASP A 8 -22.76 -1.54 -17.37
N LEU A 9 -21.92 -1.26 -18.36
CA LEU A 9 -20.54 -1.79 -18.41
C LEU A 9 -19.68 -1.23 -17.27
N ILE A 10 -19.87 0.04 -16.93
CA ILE A 10 -19.15 0.69 -15.81
C ILE A 10 -19.60 0.08 -14.49
N LEU A 11 -20.92 -0.02 -14.26
CA LEU A 11 -21.49 -0.57 -13.03
C LEU A 11 -21.13 -2.04 -12.81
N GLU A 12 -20.97 -2.82 -13.88
CA GLU A 12 -20.54 -4.22 -13.80
C GLU A 12 -19.07 -4.36 -13.35
N ARG A 13 -18.20 -3.40 -13.68
CA ARG A 13 -16.76 -3.45 -13.38
C ARG A 13 -16.37 -2.71 -12.11
N LEU A 14 -17.14 -1.69 -11.74
CA LEU A 14 -16.89 -0.81 -10.59
C LEU A 14 -16.61 -1.57 -9.28
N PRO A 15 -17.42 -2.57 -8.87
CA PRO A 15 -17.21 -3.27 -7.61
C PRO A 15 -15.86 -3.97 -7.53
N ALA A 16 -15.41 -4.59 -8.63
CA ALA A 16 -14.12 -5.27 -8.69
C ALA A 16 -12.96 -4.28 -8.58
N THR A 17 -13.07 -3.12 -9.25
CA THR A 17 -12.06 -2.06 -9.15
C THR A 17 -11.97 -1.49 -7.74
N ILE A 18 -13.11 -1.17 -7.13
CA ILE A 18 -13.17 -0.64 -5.75
C ILE A 18 -12.56 -1.63 -4.77
N LEU A 19 -12.88 -2.92 -4.89
CA LEU A 19 -12.35 -3.94 -4.01
C LEU A 19 -10.84 -4.13 -4.20
N LEU A 20 -10.37 -4.23 -5.45
CA LEU A 20 -8.95 -4.41 -5.75
C LEU A 20 -8.12 -3.22 -5.25
N VAL A 21 -8.49 -2.00 -5.66
CA VAL A 21 -7.75 -0.80 -5.26
C VAL A 21 -7.92 -0.54 -3.78
N GLY A 22 -9.13 -0.66 -3.24
CA GLY A 22 -9.39 -0.42 -1.82
C GLY A 22 -8.55 -1.31 -0.92
N VAL A 23 -8.47 -2.61 -1.22
CA VAL A 23 -7.62 -3.54 -0.46
C VAL A 23 -6.14 -3.20 -0.62
N ALA A 24 -5.67 -2.94 -1.84
CA ALA A 24 -4.29 -2.54 -2.09
C ALA A 24 -3.90 -1.26 -1.35
N GLN A 25 -4.81 -0.28 -1.33
CA GLN A 25 -4.65 1.00 -0.65
C GLN A 25 -4.54 0.82 0.86
N VAL A 26 -5.42 0.03 1.48
CA VAL A 26 -5.35 -0.24 2.93
C VAL A 26 -4.04 -0.91 3.30
N ILE A 27 -3.62 -1.94 2.54
CA ILE A 27 -2.33 -2.61 2.74
C ILE A 27 -1.19 -1.60 2.62
N ALA A 28 -1.21 -0.77 1.59
CA ALA A 28 -0.15 0.18 1.31
C ALA A 28 -0.05 1.29 2.35
N ILE A 29 -1.18 1.82 2.82
CA ILE A 29 -1.23 2.80 3.89
C ILE A 29 -0.66 2.19 5.17
N VAL A 30 -1.17 1.02 5.58
CA VAL A 30 -0.74 0.41 6.85
C VAL A 30 0.75 0.09 6.83
N ILE A 31 1.23 -0.58 5.79
CA ILE A 31 2.63 -1.00 5.72
C ILE A 31 3.54 0.20 5.45
N GLY A 32 3.21 1.01 4.45
CA GLY A 32 4.05 2.11 3.99
C GLY A 32 4.18 3.22 5.04
N VAL A 33 3.09 3.57 5.72
CA VAL A 33 3.13 4.58 6.79
C VAL A 33 3.91 4.06 7.99
N MET A 34 3.69 2.82 8.42
CA MET A 34 4.42 2.26 9.56
C MET A 34 5.93 2.16 9.29
N LEU A 35 6.32 1.68 8.11
CA LEU A 35 7.72 1.63 7.70
C LEU A 35 8.32 3.03 7.56
N GLY A 36 7.62 3.97 6.92
CA GLY A 36 8.09 5.34 6.73
C GLY A 36 8.27 6.09 8.05
N ILE A 37 7.29 6.02 8.95
CA ILE A 37 7.40 6.63 10.28
C ILE A 37 8.53 6.00 11.08
N TYR A 38 8.66 4.67 11.06
CA TYR A 38 9.74 4.01 11.80
C TYR A 38 11.12 4.35 11.24
N ALA A 39 11.27 4.39 9.92
CA ALA A 39 12.49 4.83 9.23
C ALA A 39 12.84 6.29 9.55
N GLY A 40 11.86 7.21 9.50
CA GLY A 40 12.07 8.62 9.81
C GLY A 40 12.41 8.89 11.28
N TRP A 41 11.81 8.11 12.20
CA TRP A 41 12.14 8.18 13.63
C TRP A 41 13.58 7.72 13.92
N ARG A 42 14.07 6.70 13.21
CA ARG A 42 15.45 6.20 13.30
C ARG A 42 16.32 6.66 12.13
N ARG A 43 16.18 7.94 11.75
CA ARG A 43 16.91 8.55 10.63
C ARG A 43 18.42 8.29 10.72
N GLY A 44 19.01 7.93 9.58
CA GLY A 44 20.45 7.62 9.45
C GLY A 44 20.86 6.22 9.91
N GLY A 45 19.91 5.38 10.34
CA GLY A 45 20.14 3.97 10.65
C GLY A 45 19.96 3.04 9.45
N ALA A 46 20.34 1.77 9.60
CA ALA A 46 20.18 0.76 8.55
C ALA A 46 18.72 0.61 8.07
N VAL A 47 17.75 0.67 8.99
CA VAL A 47 16.32 0.60 8.66
C VAL A 47 15.91 1.74 7.73
N ASP A 48 16.39 2.96 7.98
CA ASP A 48 16.10 4.13 7.16
C ASP A 48 16.66 3.97 5.75
N HIS A 49 17.93 3.57 5.62
CA HIS A 49 18.58 3.36 4.33
C HIS A 49 17.93 2.24 3.52
N ILE A 50 17.64 1.09 4.14
CA ILE A 50 17.02 -0.06 3.47
C ILE A 50 15.58 0.27 3.07
N ALA A 51 14.78 0.80 3.99
CA ALA A 51 13.38 1.13 3.72
C ALA A 51 13.27 2.19 2.63
N THR A 52 14.07 3.26 2.71
CA THR A 52 14.06 4.35 1.71
C THR A 52 14.55 3.85 0.35
N GLY A 53 15.65 3.08 0.30
CA GLY A 53 16.18 2.52 -0.94
C GLY A 53 15.22 1.55 -1.62
N ALA A 54 14.66 0.60 -0.86
CA ALA A 54 13.66 -0.34 -1.39
C ALA A 54 12.39 0.39 -1.87
N SER A 55 11.95 1.40 -1.13
CA SER A 55 10.76 2.18 -1.48
C SER A 55 10.95 3.02 -2.72
N LEU A 56 12.11 3.64 -2.90
CA LEU A 56 12.48 4.36 -4.12
C LEU A 56 12.52 3.42 -5.33
N ALA A 57 13.09 2.22 -5.16
CA ALA A 57 13.13 1.21 -6.21
C ALA A 57 11.70 0.80 -6.62
N LEU A 58 10.84 0.46 -5.65
CA LEU A 58 9.45 0.11 -5.90
C LEU A 58 8.67 1.24 -6.56
N TYR A 59 8.79 2.47 -6.04
CA TYR A 59 8.06 3.63 -6.54
C TYR A 59 8.50 4.04 -7.96
N SER A 60 9.78 3.88 -8.28
CA SER A 60 10.31 4.21 -9.62
C SER A 60 10.03 3.11 -10.64
N THR A 61 9.55 1.95 -10.21
CA THR A 61 9.29 0.82 -11.09
C THR A 61 7.88 0.92 -11.68
N PRO A 62 7.70 0.75 -13.01
CA PRO A 62 6.37 0.78 -13.60
C PRO A 62 5.47 -0.34 -13.04
N ALA A 63 4.25 0.03 -12.63
CA ALA A 63 3.31 -0.91 -12.00
C ALA A 63 2.97 -2.12 -12.89
N PHE A 64 2.83 -1.91 -14.20
CA PHE A 64 2.58 -3.01 -15.14
C PHE A 64 3.75 -4.01 -15.18
N TRP A 65 4.99 -3.52 -15.06
CA TRP A 65 6.19 -4.36 -15.07
C TRP A 65 6.29 -5.17 -13.79
N LEU A 66 6.03 -4.56 -12.63
CA LEU A 66 5.88 -5.28 -11.36
C LEU A 66 4.82 -6.37 -11.45
N GLY A 67 3.64 -6.04 -12.00
CA GLY A 67 2.56 -7.00 -12.21
C GLY A 67 2.99 -8.18 -13.09
N MET A 68 3.68 -7.93 -14.19
CA MET A 68 4.18 -9.00 -15.08
C MET A 68 5.19 -9.91 -14.35
N ILE A 69 6.12 -9.35 -13.57
CA ILE A 69 7.08 -10.16 -12.79
C ILE A 69 6.36 -11.02 -11.77
N LEU A 70 5.39 -10.45 -11.04
CA LEU A 70 4.62 -11.20 -10.07
C LEU A 70 3.88 -12.37 -10.73
N VAL A 71 3.29 -12.18 -11.91
CA VAL A 71 2.65 -13.25 -12.67
C VAL A 71 3.68 -14.31 -13.10
N VAL A 72 4.81 -13.92 -13.70
CA VAL A 72 5.82 -14.88 -14.17
C VAL A 72 6.35 -15.73 -13.02
N ILE A 73 6.64 -15.13 -11.87
CA ILE A 73 7.18 -15.85 -10.71
C ILE A 73 6.08 -16.68 -10.05
N PHE A 74 5.02 -16.03 -9.57
CA PHE A 74 4.07 -16.66 -8.67
C PHE A 74 2.95 -17.43 -9.36
N SER A 75 2.62 -17.09 -10.61
CA SER A 75 1.67 -17.86 -11.41
C SER A 75 2.38 -18.89 -12.29
N THR A 76 3.35 -18.48 -13.09
CA THR A 76 3.91 -19.37 -14.13
C THR A 76 4.99 -20.30 -13.59
N ALA A 77 5.97 -19.77 -12.86
CA ALA A 77 7.10 -20.56 -12.38
C ALA A 77 6.75 -21.41 -11.15
N LEU A 78 6.05 -20.82 -10.16
CA LEU A 78 5.73 -21.50 -8.90
C LEU A 78 4.32 -22.13 -8.86
N GLY A 79 3.38 -21.67 -9.70
CA GLY A 79 2.00 -22.19 -9.69
C GLY A 79 1.21 -21.89 -8.41
N TRP A 80 1.62 -20.90 -7.62
CA TRP A 80 0.99 -20.57 -6.34
C TRP A 80 -0.35 -19.85 -6.52
N PHE A 81 -0.42 -18.90 -7.46
CA PHE A 81 -1.61 -18.07 -7.67
C PHE A 81 -2.02 -18.05 -9.14
N PRO A 82 -3.32 -17.87 -9.45
CA PRO A 82 -3.79 -17.66 -10.82
C PRO A 82 -3.26 -16.35 -11.40
N GLY A 83 -2.82 -16.36 -12.66
CA GLY A 83 -2.29 -15.18 -13.35
C GLY A 83 -3.34 -14.36 -14.11
N TYR A 84 -4.57 -14.86 -14.25
CA TYR A 84 -5.64 -14.18 -15.01
C TYR A 84 -7.03 -14.62 -14.54
N GLY A 85 -8.04 -13.82 -14.88
CA GLY A 85 -9.44 -14.11 -14.55
C GLY A 85 -9.82 -13.74 -13.12
N ALA A 86 -11.13 -13.68 -12.84
CA ALA A 86 -11.65 -13.45 -11.50
C ALA A 86 -11.96 -14.75 -10.74
N TYR A 87 -12.14 -15.86 -11.48
CA TYR A 87 -12.49 -17.16 -10.95
C TYR A 87 -11.84 -18.25 -11.80
N SER A 88 -11.56 -19.40 -11.18
CA SER A 88 -11.06 -20.60 -11.84
C SER A 88 -12.12 -21.17 -12.80
N PRO A 89 -11.72 -21.68 -13.99
CA PRO A 89 -12.64 -22.39 -14.88
C PRO A 89 -13.10 -23.72 -14.26
N GLY A 90 -14.40 -23.87 -13.99
CA GLY A 90 -15.00 -25.12 -13.49
C GLY A 90 -16.15 -24.89 -12.50
N PRO A 91 -16.90 -25.94 -12.13
CA PRO A 91 -17.96 -25.83 -11.13
C PRO A 91 -17.34 -25.66 -9.73
N ILE A 92 -17.31 -24.43 -9.24
CA ILE A 92 -16.98 -24.13 -7.85
C ILE A 92 -18.23 -24.39 -7.01
N THR A 93 -18.18 -25.36 -6.11
CA THR A 93 -19.31 -25.74 -5.27
C THR A 93 -19.21 -25.05 -3.90
N GLY A 94 -20.24 -24.28 -3.54
CA GLY A 94 -20.37 -23.61 -2.23
C GLY A 94 -19.85 -22.16 -2.19
N SER A 95 -20.53 -21.32 -1.41
CA SER A 95 -20.22 -19.88 -1.26
C SER A 95 -18.82 -19.61 -0.72
N LEU A 96 -18.33 -20.47 0.18
CA LEU A 96 -16.99 -20.34 0.77
C LEU A 96 -15.89 -20.68 -0.23
N GLY A 97 -16.11 -21.67 -1.10
CA GLY A 97 -15.17 -22.05 -2.15
C GLY A 97 -15.02 -20.96 -3.20
N SER A 98 -16.13 -20.35 -3.63
CA SER A 98 -16.12 -19.22 -4.57
C SER A 98 -15.41 -18.00 -4.00
N LEU A 99 -15.60 -17.70 -2.70
CA LEU A 99 -14.92 -16.59 -2.05
C LEU A 99 -13.40 -16.82 -1.98
N LEU A 100 -12.97 -18.02 -1.59
CA LEU A 100 -11.55 -18.34 -1.47
C LEU A 100 -10.85 -18.30 -2.84
N ASP A 101 -11.52 -18.81 -3.88
CA ASP A 101 -11.03 -18.75 -5.25
C ASP A 101 -10.90 -17.30 -5.73
N TYR A 102 -11.90 -16.45 -5.48
CA TYR A 102 -11.86 -15.03 -5.81
C TYR A 102 -10.70 -14.31 -5.11
N LEU A 103 -10.50 -14.55 -3.81
CA LEU A 103 -9.38 -13.98 -3.05
C LEU A 103 -8.03 -14.43 -3.63
N ARG A 104 -7.91 -15.69 -4.07
CA ARG A 104 -6.70 -16.22 -4.69
C ARG A 104 -6.37 -15.54 -6.02
N HIS A 105 -7.38 -15.18 -6.81
CA HIS A 105 -7.19 -14.42 -8.06
C HIS A 105 -6.86 -12.94 -7.81
N LEU A 106 -7.31 -12.39 -6.68
CA LEU A 106 -7.03 -11.01 -6.31
C LEU A 106 -5.63 -10.78 -5.75
N THR A 107 -4.96 -11.81 -5.21
CA THR A 107 -3.68 -11.62 -4.52
C THR A 107 -2.62 -10.96 -5.38
N LEU A 108 -2.39 -11.44 -6.61
CA LEU A 108 -1.34 -10.88 -7.48
C LEU A 108 -1.65 -9.44 -7.93
N PRO A 109 -2.86 -9.11 -8.44
CA PRO A 109 -3.19 -7.73 -8.78
C PRO A 109 -3.11 -6.78 -7.58
N VAL A 110 -3.64 -7.20 -6.42
CA VAL A 110 -3.59 -6.39 -5.18
C VAL A 110 -2.14 -6.15 -4.76
N THR A 111 -1.31 -7.19 -4.79
CA THR A 111 0.11 -7.07 -4.42
C THR A 111 0.87 -6.16 -5.38
N ALA A 112 0.62 -6.26 -6.69
CA ALA A 112 1.25 -5.42 -7.70
C ALA A 112 0.99 -3.93 -7.45
N VAL A 113 -0.29 -3.58 -7.21
CA VAL A 113 -0.71 -2.21 -6.93
C VAL A 113 -0.19 -1.75 -5.56
N ALA A 114 -0.32 -2.59 -4.53
CA ALA A 114 0.10 -2.26 -3.17
C ALA A 114 1.61 -1.96 -3.10
N LEU A 115 2.46 -2.72 -3.79
CA LEU A 115 3.91 -2.51 -3.75
C LEU A 115 4.34 -1.12 -4.25
N GLY A 116 3.74 -0.63 -5.34
CA GLY A 116 4.03 0.71 -5.84
C GLY A 116 3.58 1.81 -4.86
N LEU A 117 2.37 1.65 -4.30
CA LEU A 117 1.82 2.58 -3.32
C LEU A 117 2.61 2.58 -2.00
N ILE A 118 3.07 1.41 -1.53
CA ILE A 118 3.92 1.30 -0.33
C ILE A 118 5.15 2.18 -0.51
N GLY A 119 5.82 2.10 -1.67
CA GLY A 119 7.00 2.91 -1.94
C GLY A 119 6.72 4.41 -1.80
N GLN A 120 5.60 4.88 -2.36
CA GLN A 120 5.17 6.27 -2.23
C GLN A 120 4.89 6.67 -0.78
N TYR A 121 4.14 5.85 -0.03
CA TYR A 121 3.79 6.12 1.36
C TYR A 121 5.01 6.13 2.28
N VAL A 122 5.96 5.21 2.10
CA VAL A 122 7.20 5.20 2.89
C VAL A 122 7.98 6.48 2.69
N VAL A 123 8.18 6.90 1.43
CA VAL A 123 8.97 8.11 1.11
C VAL A 123 8.36 9.34 1.77
N VAL A 124 7.04 9.53 1.63
CA VAL A 124 6.36 10.71 2.17
C VAL A 124 6.28 10.67 3.69
N ALA A 125 5.88 9.55 4.28
CA ALA A 125 5.79 9.42 5.74
C ALA A 125 7.17 9.55 6.41
N ARG A 126 8.22 9.00 5.80
CA ARG A 126 9.60 9.11 6.29
C ARG A 126 10.11 10.56 6.25
N ALA A 127 9.83 11.29 5.18
CA ALA A 127 10.19 12.71 5.07
C ALA A 127 9.48 13.54 6.15
N ALA A 128 8.14 13.42 6.23
CA ALA A 128 7.35 14.13 7.23
C ALA A 128 7.79 13.81 8.67
N MET A 129 8.07 12.54 8.95
CA MET A 129 8.53 12.11 10.26
C MET A 129 9.92 12.64 10.61
N SER A 130 10.83 12.69 9.63
CA SER A 130 12.16 13.27 9.81
C SER A 130 12.08 14.75 10.18
N ASP A 131 11.20 15.52 9.54
CA ASP A 131 11.04 16.95 9.82
C ASP A 131 10.45 17.17 11.23
N VAL A 132 9.42 16.40 11.58
CA VAL A 132 8.77 16.40 12.89
C VAL A 132 9.74 16.14 14.05
N VAL A 133 10.72 15.25 13.88
CA VAL A 133 11.71 14.95 14.94
C VAL A 133 12.60 16.14 15.25
N THR A 134 12.80 17.05 14.30
CA THR A 134 13.66 18.24 14.45
C THR A 134 12.96 19.45 15.09
N GLU A 135 11.67 19.34 15.37
CA GLU A 135 10.86 20.42 15.93
C GLU A 135 11.09 20.68 17.42
N ASP A 136 10.97 21.94 17.84
CA ASP A 136 11.25 22.38 19.23
C ASP A 136 10.36 21.71 20.28
N TYR A 137 9.11 21.37 19.92
CA TYR A 137 8.22 20.66 20.84
C TYR A 137 8.71 19.24 21.17
N MET A 138 9.54 18.64 20.31
CA MET A 138 10.16 17.32 20.57
C MET A 138 11.28 17.44 21.60
N VAL A 139 12.09 18.50 21.53
CA VAL A 139 13.10 18.82 22.55
C VAL A 139 12.42 19.09 23.89
N THR A 140 11.32 19.85 23.87
CA THR A 140 10.52 20.13 25.07
C THR A 140 9.91 18.86 25.66
N ALA A 141 9.38 17.95 24.83
CA ALA A 141 8.87 16.67 25.26
C ALA A 141 9.95 15.80 25.92
N ARG A 142 11.17 15.80 25.37
CA ARG A 142 12.33 15.12 25.98
C ARG A 142 12.71 15.74 27.32
N ALA A 143 12.71 17.07 27.42
CA ALA A 143 13.00 17.78 28.68
C ALA A 143 11.97 17.49 29.78
N LYS A 144 10.71 17.22 29.39
CA LYS A 144 9.64 16.75 30.30
C LYS A 144 9.79 15.28 30.74
N GLY A 145 10.82 14.57 30.25
CA GLY A 145 11.09 13.17 30.62
C GLY A 145 10.23 12.14 29.90
N LEU A 146 9.57 12.49 28.78
CA LEU A 146 8.79 11.52 28.02
C LEU A 146 9.70 10.45 27.42
N THR A 147 9.21 9.20 27.42
CA THR A 147 9.93 8.08 26.80
C THR A 147 9.89 8.19 25.27
N GLY A 148 10.82 7.52 24.58
CA GLY A 148 10.87 7.49 23.11
C GLY A 148 9.54 7.05 22.47
N GLY A 149 8.90 6.02 23.02
CA GLY A 149 7.60 5.57 22.54
C GLY A 149 6.46 6.58 22.79
N GLN A 150 6.48 7.28 23.93
CA GLN A 150 5.50 8.34 24.21
C GLN A 150 5.67 9.52 23.27
N MET A 151 6.91 9.96 23.03
CA MET A 151 7.23 11.01 22.06
C MET A 151 6.78 10.62 20.65
N LEU A 152 7.08 9.38 20.22
CA LEU A 152 6.66 8.87 18.92
C LEU A 152 5.14 8.86 18.78
N MET A 153 4.41 8.23 19.69
CA MET A 153 2.97 7.99 19.49
C MET A 153 2.09 9.21 19.83
N ARG A 154 2.44 10.00 20.86
CA ARG A 154 1.61 11.13 21.31
C ARG A 154 1.89 12.44 20.58
N HIS A 155 3.09 12.63 20.08
CA HIS A 155 3.50 13.89 19.44
C HIS A 155 3.85 13.66 17.98
N ALA A 156 4.85 12.83 17.72
CA ALA A 156 5.46 12.81 16.41
C ALA A 156 4.58 12.16 15.33
N PHE A 157 3.99 10.99 15.61
CA PHE A 157 3.10 10.26 14.69
C PHE A 157 1.93 11.13 14.23
N ARG A 158 1.21 11.77 15.16
CA ARG A 158 0.04 12.59 14.83
C ARG A 158 0.40 13.77 13.92
N ASN A 159 1.56 14.40 14.13
CA ASN A 159 2.01 15.51 13.31
C ASN A 159 2.54 15.04 11.95
N ALA A 160 3.25 13.91 11.90
CA ALA A 160 3.77 13.32 10.67
C ALA A 160 2.67 12.76 9.76
N MET A 161 1.47 12.48 10.30
CA MET A 161 0.32 12.01 9.52
C MET A 161 -0.34 13.09 8.68
N LEU A 162 -0.12 14.39 8.93
CA LEU A 162 -0.82 15.46 8.20
C LEU A 162 -0.55 15.40 6.68
N PRO A 163 0.70 15.25 6.19
CA PRO A 163 0.95 15.10 4.75
C PRO A 163 0.48 13.75 4.21
N VAL A 164 0.52 12.70 5.04
CA VAL A 164 0.09 11.35 4.66
C VAL A 164 -1.42 11.32 4.38
N VAL A 165 -2.24 11.99 5.20
CA VAL A 165 -3.69 12.08 4.98
C VAL A 165 -4.03 12.77 3.66
N THR A 166 -3.30 13.83 3.31
CA THR A 166 -3.43 14.49 2.01
C THR A 166 -3.11 13.51 0.88
N LEU A 167 -2.02 12.75 1.00
CA LEU A 167 -1.63 11.75 0.01
C LEU A 167 -2.66 10.63 -0.15
N ILE A 168 -3.26 10.16 0.95
CA ILE A 168 -4.35 9.18 0.93
C ILE A 168 -5.53 9.74 0.14
N THR A 169 -5.92 10.99 0.41
CA THR A 169 -7.04 11.65 -0.26
C THR A 169 -6.78 11.80 -1.76
N LEU A 170 -5.57 12.20 -2.16
CA LEU A 170 -5.18 12.32 -3.56
C LEU A 170 -5.20 10.98 -4.29
N ASN A 171 -4.66 9.92 -3.68
CA ASN A 171 -4.66 8.59 -4.29
C ASN A 171 -6.08 8.00 -4.39
N LEU A 172 -6.96 8.26 -3.42
CA LEU A 172 -8.36 7.82 -3.50
C LEU A 172 -9.13 8.54 -4.61
N GLY A 173 -8.83 9.81 -4.88
CA GLY A 173 -9.46 10.56 -5.98
C GLY A 173 -8.87 10.28 -7.36
N TYR A 174 -7.68 9.69 -7.43
CA TYR A 174 -7.02 9.31 -8.69
C TYR A 174 -7.65 8.05 -9.32
N VAL A 175 -8.20 7.16 -8.48
CA VAL A 175 -8.84 5.90 -8.89
C VAL A 175 -10.31 6.10 -9.20
#